data_AF-A0A5K1G545-F1
#
_entry.id   AF-A0A5K1G545-F1
#
_cell.length_a   1.000
_cell.length_b   1.000
_cell.length_c   1.000
_cell.angle_alpha   90.00
_cell.angle_beta   90.00
_cell.angle_gamma   90.00
#
_symmetry.space_group_name_H-M   'P 1'
#
loop_
_entity.id
_entity.type
_entity.pdbx_description
1 polymer ?
#
loop_
_entity_poly.entity_id
_entity_poly.type
_entity_poly.pdbx_seq_one_letter_code
_entity_poly.pdbx_strand_id
1 'polypeptide(L)' 'LSELKYLNLRGNRITGTIPIALANLTKLEWFSLGQNQIQGNIPPEL' A
#
# COMPACT_ATOMS: atom_id res chain seq x y z
N LEU A 1 13.61 1.40 9.02
CA LEU A 1 12.17 1.77 8.99
C LEU A 1 11.23 0.57 8.73
N SER A 2 11.70 -0.67 8.71
CA SER A 2 10.86 -1.82 8.28
C SER A 2 10.15 -2.57 9.43
N GLU A 3 9.77 -1.89 10.50
CA GLU A 3 8.99 -2.50 11.60
C GLU A 3 7.48 -2.30 11.43
N LEU A 4 7.06 -1.69 10.33
CA LEU A 4 5.66 -1.37 10.08
C LEU A 4 4.88 -2.66 9.82
N LYS A 5 3.97 -3.01 10.75
CA LYS A 5 3.07 -4.15 10.64
C LYS A 5 1.70 -3.79 10.08
N TYR A 6 1.26 -2.55 10.27
CA TYR A 6 -0.08 -2.11 9.90
C TYR A 6 -0.03 -0.78 9.15
N LEU A 7 -0.52 -0.77 7.92
CA LEU A 7 -0.68 0.42 7.10
C LEU A 7 -2.13 0.56 6.66
N ASN A 8 -2.87 1.46 7.30
CA ASN A 8 -4.25 1.77 6.94
C ASN A 8 -4.34 3.18 6.36
N LEU A 9 -4.59 3.26 5.06
CA LEU A 9 -4.79 4.50 4.30
C LEU A 9 -6.21 4.58 3.73
N ARG A 10 -7.14 3.75 4.24
CA ARG A 10 -8.50 3.67 3.74
C ARG A 10 -9.22 5.02 3.87
N GLY A 11 -10.01 5.38 2.85
CA GLY A 11 -10.90 6.55 2.90
C GLY A 11 -10.18 7.89 2.69
N ASN A 12 -9.04 7.90 2.00
CA ASN A 12 -8.33 9.11 1.65
C ASN A 12 -8.59 9.50 0.18
N ARG A 13 -7.91 10.56 -0.28
CA ARG A 13 -7.93 11.03 -1.67
C ARG A 13 -6.64 10.68 -2.41
N ILE A 14 -6.02 9.54 -2.09
CA ILE A 14 -4.76 9.12 -2.70
C ILE A 14 -5.03 8.71 -4.16
N THR A 15 -4.23 9.25 -5.07
CA THR A 15 -4.29 8.99 -6.52
C THR A 15 -2.98 8.35 -7.01
N GLY A 16 -2.98 7.82 -8.23
CA GLY A 16 -1.78 7.22 -8.83
C GLY A 16 -1.72 5.70 -8.64
N THR A 17 -0.53 5.12 -8.78
CA THR A 17 -0.32 3.66 -8.69
C THR A 17 0.25 3.25 -7.33
N ILE A 18 0.16 1.96 -7.01
CA ILE A 18 0.79 1.39 -5.81
C ILE A 18 2.31 1.32 -6.06
N PRO A 19 3.15 2.00 -5.28
CA PRO A 19 4.59 2.01 -5.51
C PRO A 19 5.23 0.67 -5.11
N ILE A 20 6.11 0.14 -5.96
CA ILE A 20 6.86 -1.11 -5.72
C ILE A 20 7.70 -1.08 -4.43
N ALA A 21 8.08 0.12 -3.96
CA ALA A 21 8.80 0.29 -2.70
C ALA A 21 8.03 -0.24 -1.48
N LEU A 22 6.71 -0.43 -1.56
CA LEU A 22 5.92 -1.06 -0.51
C LEU A 22 6.29 -2.54 -0.31
N ALA A 23 6.86 -3.22 -1.31
CA ALA A 23 7.39 -4.58 -1.18
C ALA A 23 8.57 -4.66 -0.20
N ASN A 24 9.25 -3.54 0.07
CA ASN A 24 10.33 -3.48 1.06
C ASN A 24 9.79 -3.48 2.50
N LEU A 25 8.48 -3.37 2.72
CA LEU A 25 7.85 -3.47 4.04
C LEU A 25 7.66 -4.95 4.42
N THR A 26 8.77 -5.67 4.59
CA THR A 26 8.78 -7.13 4.81
C THR A 26 8.10 -7.61 6.10
N LYS A 27 7.80 -6.70 7.04
CA LYS A 27 7.06 -6.99 8.27
C LYS A 27 5.58 -6.58 8.21
N LEU A 28 5.09 -6.11 7.06
CA LEU A 28 3.72 -5.65 6.90
C LEU A 28 2.76 -6.85 6.95
N GLU A 29 1.88 -6.84 7.93
CA GLU A 29 0.86 -7.87 8.16
C GLU A 29 -0.50 -7.41 7.61
N TRP A 30 -0.76 -6.09 7.62
CA TRP A 30 -2.02 -5.52 7.16
C TRP A 30 -1.80 -4.27 6.32
N PHE A 31 -2.42 -4.25 5.14
CA PHE A 31 -2.40 -3.11 4.23
C PHE A 31 -3.79 -2.80 3.70
N SER A 32 -4.25 -1.56 3.87
CA SER A 32 -5.55 -1.12 3.33
C SER A 32 -5.44 0.19 2.57
N LEU A 33 -5.82 0.14 1.28
CA LEU A 33 -5.94 1.30 0.38
C LEU A 33 -7.39 1.55 -0.07
N GLY A 34 -8.37 0.82 0.46
CA GLY A 34 -9.75 0.92 0.00
C GLY A 34 -10.31 2.35 0.07
N GLN A 35 -11.32 2.66 -0.75
CA GLN A 35 -11.92 4.01 -0.79
C GLN A 35 -10.88 5.12 -1.06
N ASN A 36 -9.96 4.87 -1.99
CA ASN A 36 -9.07 5.86 -2.60
C ASN A 36 -9.27 5.89 -4.12
N GLN A 37 -8.52 6.74 -4.81
CA GLN A 37 -8.55 6.91 -6.28
C GLN A 37 -7.27 6.31 -6.91
N ILE A 38 -6.82 5.17 -6.36
CA ILE A 38 -5.67 4.41 -6.88
C ILE A 38 -6.07 3.79 -8.22
N GLN A 39 -5.13 3.78 -9.16
CA GLN A 39 -5.30 3.32 -10.53
C GLN A 39 -4.10 2.47 -10.94
N GLY A 40 -4.24 1.67 -12.00
CA GLY A 40 -3.22 0.68 -12.41
C GLY A 40 -3.34 -0.66 -11.69
N ASN A 41 -2.33 -1.51 -11.86
CA ASN A 41 -2.33 -2.87 -11.33
C ASN A 41 -1.67 -2.93 -9.95
N ILE A 42 -2.01 -3.97 -9.19
CA ILE A 42 -1.25 -4.36 -8.00
C ILE A 42 0.11 -4.89 -8.46
N PRO A 43 1.24 -4.31 -8.00
CA PRO A 43 2.56 -4.83 -8.31
C PRO A 43 2.69 -6.31 -7.89
N PRO A 44 3.18 -7.21 -8.76
CA PRO A 44 3.34 -8.63 -8.44
C PRO A 44 4.39 -8.90 -7.36
N GLU A 45 5.22 -7.91 -7.03
CA GLU A 45 6.24 -7.99 -5.98
C GLU A 45 5.69 -7.77 -4.56
N LEU A 46 4.42 -7.39 -4.41
CA LEU A 46 3.75 -7.19 -3.12
C LEU A 46 3.24 -8.48 -2.47
#